data_AF-A0A2G2V5P2-F1
#
_entry.id   AF-A0A2G2V5P2-F1
#
_cell.length_a   1.000
_cell.length_b   1.000
_cell.length_c   1.000
_cell.angle_alpha   90.00
_cell.angle_beta   90.00
_cell.angle_gamma   90.00
#
_symmetry.space_group_name_H-M   'P 1'
#
loop_
_entity.id
_entity.type
_entity.pdbx_description
1 polymer ?
#
loop_
_entity_poly.entity_id
_entity_poly.type
_entity_poly.pdbx_seq_one_letter_code
_entity_poly.pdbx_strand_id
1 'polypeptide(L)'
;MTISTELAFLFIYAVSFYIFIIYRSLQISQDHYTKVYGLRPGWIFHRLNICGRTRFVFLLWIFNITLLICNRVYEGYPFSLFGRSWAYLDNYRGTFRWHICFNFVILRMISFGYDYHWAYYLNRFDKEKHIQRCNNCSLGRTCYQLLQERSLENDKFSFTIYLSYLIYAPLYIAGPIISFNAFASQLDTPQKTHSLKEVVLYGLRWIFSLMLMESMTHFFYYNAFAISGTWKHLSPLDIFIIGYGVLNFMWLKFFLLWRYFRFWSLINGIEAPENMPRCINNCYNLESFWRNWHASFNKWLVRYMYIPLGGTQTKLLNVWVIFTFVAVWHDLEWKLLSWAWLTCLVFIPEMIVKSITNTLKVESSVGKFLYHELSAVAGAITITCLMVANLVGFVIGSSGINWLLYKFLQKEGLPTLGGMFITFYVGTKLMFHIADTKQKRIHSS
;
A
#
# COMPACT_ATOMS: atom_id res chain seq x y z
N MET A 1 23.75 -48.08 -37.89
CA MET A 1 22.95 -46.85 -37.70
C MET A 1 22.27 -46.96 -36.36
N THR A 2 22.59 -46.06 -35.44
CA THR A 2 22.22 -46.16 -34.02
C THR A 2 20.82 -45.60 -33.78
N ILE A 3 20.08 -46.20 -32.85
CA ILE A 3 18.71 -45.82 -32.39
C ILE A 3 18.51 -44.30 -32.18
N SER A 4 19.60 -43.55 -31.93
CA SER A 4 19.61 -42.09 -31.83
C SER A 4 19.18 -41.34 -33.11
N THR A 5 19.50 -41.84 -34.30
CA THR A 5 19.14 -41.17 -35.56
C THR A 5 17.67 -41.39 -35.92
N GLU A 6 17.11 -42.56 -35.61
CA GLU A 6 15.68 -42.84 -35.83
C GLU A 6 14.78 -42.05 -34.87
N LEU A 7 15.19 -41.92 -33.61
CA LEU A 7 14.47 -41.10 -32.63
C LEU A 7 14.44 -39.62 -33.01
N ALA A 8 15.56 -39.10 -33.55
CA ALA A 8 15.65 -37.73 -34.03
C ALA A 8 14.74 -37.50 -35.25
N PHE A 9 14.69 -38.46 -36.19
CA PHE A 9 13.78 -38.40 -37.33
C PHE A 9 12.31 -38.47 -36.93
N LEU A 10 11.95 -39.36 -35.99
CA LEU A 10 10.60 -39.45 -35.44
C LEU A 10 10.18 -38.17 -34.72
N PHE A 11 11.11 -37.53 -33.99
CA PHE A 11 10.84 -36.28 -33.32
C PHE A 11 10.61 -35.13 -34.30
N ILE A 12 11.48 -35.00 -35.32
CA ILE A 12 11.34 -33.99 -36.37
C ILE A 12 10.05 -34.22 -37.17
N TYR A 13 9.73 -35.47 -37.49
CA TYR A 13 8.48 -35.85 -38.16
C TYR A 13 7.27 -35.48 -37.32
N ALA A 14 7.24 -35.84 -36.03
CA ALA A 14 6.14 -35.51 -35.13
C ALA A 14 5.95 -33.99 -35.02
N VAL A 15 7.03 -33.24 -34.78
CA VAL A 15 6.98 -31.77 -34.69
C VAL A 15 6.47 -31.16 -35.99
N SER A 16 7.00 -31.58 -37.14
CA SER A 16 6.60 -31.03 -38.44
C SER A 16 5.16 -31.40 -38.80
N PHE A 17 4.74 -32.63 -38.52
CA PHE A 17 3.38 -33.12 -38.73
C PHE A 17 2.38 -32.34 -37.86
N TYR A 18 2.65 -32.19 -36.56
CA TYR A 18 1.77 -31.45 -35.67
C TYR A 18 1.73 -29.96 -36.02
N ILE A 19 2.86 -29.32 -36.37
CA ILE A 19 2.86 -27.92 -36.82
C ILE A 19 2.02 -27.76 -38.09
N PHE A 20 2.19 -28.64 -39.08
CA PHE A 20 1.43 -28.57 -40.33
C PHE A 20 -0.07 -28.80 -40.13
N ILE A 21 -0.45 -29.83 -39.35
CA ILE A 21 -1.84 -30.14 -39.04
C ILE A 21 -2.49 -28.99 -38.26
N ILE A 22 -1.80 -28.43 -37.26
CA ILE A 22 -2.30 -27.28 -36.49
C ILE A 22 -2.46 -26.06 -37.39
N TYR A 23 -1.48 -25.76 -38.24
CA TYR A 23 -1.54 -24.62 -39.16
C TYR A 23 -2.69 -24.76 -40.18
N ARG A 24 -2.85 -25.93 -40.80
CA ARG A 24 -3.93 -26.19 -41.76
C ARG A 24 -5.31 -26.20 -41.08
N SER A 25 -5.40 -26.72 -39.86
CA SER A 25 -6.63 -26.68 -39.07
C SER A 25 -7.05 -25.25 -38.71
N LEU A 26 -6.09 -24.40 -38.32
CA LEU A 26 -6.32 -22.98 -38.05
C LEU A 26 -6.77 -22.21 -39.30
N GLN A 27 -6.13 -22.48 -40.45
CA GLN A 27 -6.47 -21.84 -41.72
C GLN A 27 -7.90 -22.21 -42.18
N ILE A 28 -8.25 -23.50 -42.15
CA ILE A 28 -9.61 -23.97 -42.47
C ILE A 28 -10.65 -23.39 -41.51
N SER A 29 -10.32 -23.26 -40.22
CA SER A 29 -11.19 -22.63 -39.23
C SER A 29 -11.39 -21.13 -39.48
N GLN A 30 -10.39 -20.41 -39.99
CA GLN A 30 -10.50 -19.00 -40.35
C GLN A 30 -11.27 -18.80 -41.66
N ASP A 31 -11.06 -19.65 -42.66
CA ASP A 31 -11.71 -19.51 -43.96
C ASP A 31 -13.23 -19.81 -43.93
N HIS A 32 -13.67 -20.61 -42.94
CA HIS A 32 -15.06 -21.08 -42.85
C HIS A 32 -15.81 -20.63 -41.59
N TYR A 33 -15.24 -19.74 -40.75
CA TYR A 33 -15.80 -19.39 -39.43
C TYR A 33 -17.25 -18.85 -39.45
N THR A 34 -17.68 -18.23 -40.56
CA THR A 34 -19.02 -17.66 -40.72
C THR A 34 -20.08 -18.70 -41.13
N LYS A 35 -19.66 -19.86 -41.63
CA LYS A 35 -20.57 -20.91 -42.16
C LYS A 35 -20.86 -22.04 -41.18
N VAL A 36 -20.12 -22.11 -40.06
CA VAL A 36 -20.25 -23.20 -39.09
C VAL A 36 -21.02 -22.73 -37.85
N TYR A 37 -22.36 -22.83 -37.90
CA TYR A 37 -23.22 -22.58 -36.75
C TYR A 37 -23.13 -23.74 -35.75
N GLY A 38 -22.79 -23.45 -34.49
CA GLY A 38 -22.79 -24.43 -33.40
C GLY A 38 -21.43 -24.80 -32.78
N LEU A 39 -20.33 -24.17 -33.19
CA LEU A 39 -19.03 -24.37 -32.54
C LEU A 39 -19.05 -23.87 -31.09
N ARG A 40 -18.96 -24.81 -30.14
CA ARG A 40 -18.61 -24.52 -28.74
C ARG A 40 -17.13 -24.16 -28.65
N PRO A 41 -16.73 -23.23 -27.77
CA PRO A 41 -15.36 -22.77 -27.66
C PRO A 41 -14.52 -23.76 -26.87
N GLY A 42 -13.42 -24.20 -27.46
CA GLY A 42 -12.34 -24.90 -26.78
C GLY A 42 -11.40 -23.96 -26.01
N TRP A 43 -10.50 -24.59 -25.24
CA TRP A 43 -9.81 -24.08 -24.04
C TRP A 43 -8.72 -23.00 -24.21
N ILE A 44 -8.52 -22.41 -25.39
CA ILE A 44 -7.47 -21.41 -25.57
C ILE A 44 -8.11 -20.14 -26.15
N PHE A 45 -8.15 -19.13 -25.28
CA PHE A 45 -8.47 -17.73 -25.54
C PHE A 45 -9.65 -17.45 -26.50
N HIS A 46 -10.87 -17.48 -25.96
CA HIS A 46 -11.76 -16.29 -25.99
C HIS A 46 -13.13 -16.45 -25.28
N ARG A 47 -13.46 -17.59 -24.64
CA ARG A 47 -14.74 -17.76 -23.91
C ARG A 47 -14.59 -18.24 -22.45
N LEU A 48 -14.09 -17.38 -21.57
CA LEU A 48 -14.35 -17.43 -20.11
C LEU A 48 -15.62 -16.60 -19.75
N ASN A 49 -16.61 -16.57 -20.63
CA ASN A 49 -17.75 -15.65 -20.54
C ASN A 49 -18.88 -16.20 -19.64
N ILE A 50 -18.65 -16.21 -18.31
CA ILE A 50 -19.61 -15.90 -17.23
C ILE A 50 -19.15 -16.56 -15.91
N CYS A 51 -18.70 -17.82 -15.91
CA CYS A 51 -18.22 -18.51 -14.68
C CYS A 51 -16.76 -18.14 -14.32
N GLY A 52 -15.92 -17.91 -15.33
CA GLY A 52 -14.58 -17.33 -15.16
C GLY A 52 -14.59 -15.88 -14.68
N ARG A 53 -15.73 -15.19 -14.78
CA ARG A 53 -15.88 -13.75 -14.49
C ARG A 53 -15.72 -13.44 -13.00
N THR A 54 -16.32 -14.25 -12.14
CA THR A 54 -16.21 -14.14 -10.66
C THR A 54 -14.98 -14.85 -10.14
N ARG A 55 -14.58 -15.95 -10.80
CA ARG A 55 -13.42 -16.76 -10.39
C ARG A 55 -12.09 -16.12 -10.76
N PHE A 56 -12.00 -15.27 -11.80
CA PHE A 56 -10.74 -14.64 -12.21
C PHE A 56 -10.08 -13.88 -11.06
N VAL A 57 -10.84 -13.00 -10.39
CA VAL A 57 -10.33 -12.22 -9.26
C VAL A 57 -9.88 -13.12 -8.12
N PHE A 58 -10.63 -14.18 -7.83
CA PHE A 58 -10.28 -15.15 -6.80
C PHE A 58 -9.00 -15.93 -7.14
N LEU A 59 -8.87 -16.40 -8.38
CA LEU A 59 -7.67 -17.08 -8.88
C LEU A 59 -6.45 -16.15 -8.89
N LEU A 60 -6.64 -14.88 -9.26
CA LEU A 60 -5.61 -13.84 -9.21
C LEU A 60 -5.07 -13.69 -7.78
N TRP A 61 -5.96 -13.59 -6.78
CA TRP A 61 -5.57 -13.50 -5.38
C TRP A 61 -4.89 -14.78 -4.88
N ILE A 62 -5.45 -15.97 -5.16
CA ILE A 62 -4.83 -17.24 -4.76
C ILE A 62 -3.42 -17.36 -5.32
N PHE A 63 -3.25 -17.06 -6.61
CA PHE A 63 -1.96 -17.14 -7.27
C PHE A 63 -0.94 -16.19 -6.62
N ASN A 64 -1.30 -14.92 -6.44
CA ASN A 64 -0.41 -13.92 -5.88
C ASN A 64 -0.10 -14.15 -4.40
N ILE A 65 -1.06 -14.59 -3.59
CA ILE A 65 -0.84 -14.95 -2.18
C ILE A 65 0.03 -16.20 -2.07
N THR A 66 -0.20 -17.21 -2.91
CA THR A 66 0.66 -18.40 -2.97
C THR A 66 2.10 -18.00 -3.31
N LEU A 67 2.31 -17.16 -4.33
CA LEU A 67 3.65 -16.66 -4.68
C LEU A 67 4.29 -15.89 -3.54
N LEU A 68 3.54 -15.00 -2.88
CA LEU A 68 4.01 -14.22 -1.74
C LEU A 68 4.50 -15.14 -0.60
N ILE A 69 3.71 -16.17 -0.26
CA ILE A 69 4.04 -17.15 0.78
C ILE A 69 5.24 -18.01 0.35
N CYS A 70 5.24 -18.54 -0.87
CA CYS A 70 6.34 -19.38 -1.35
C CYS A 70 7.66 -18.61 -1.42
N ASN A 71 7.66 -17.36 -1.92
CA ASN A 71 8.84 -16.51 -1.94
C ASN A 71 9.44 -16.34 -0.53
N ARG A 72 8.59 -16.26 0.49
CA ARG A 72 9.02 -16.15 1.89
C ARG A 72 9.54 -17.48 2.43
N VAL A 73 8.78 -18.58 2.25
CA VAL A 73 9.13 -19.92 2.75
C VAL A 73 10.45 -20.41 2.16
N TYR A 74 10.72 -20.11 0.89
CA TYR A 74 11.94 -20.53 0.21
C TYR A 74 13.03 -19.44 0.20
N GLU A 75 12.84 -18.33 0.91
CA GLU A 75 13.77 -17.18 0.96
C GLU A 75 14.30 -16.74 -0.42
N GLY A 76 13.41 -16.71 -1.42
CA GLY A 76 13.78 -16.40 -2.79
C GLY A 76 14.42 -17.55 -3.58
N TYR A 77 14.03 -18.79 -3.28
CA TYR A 77 14.33 -20.05 -3.99
C TYR A 77 15.82 -20.34 -4.22
N PRO A 78 16.42 -21.32 -3.51
CA PRO A 78 17.76 -21.75 -3.84
C PRO A 78 17.92 -22.27 -5.25
N PHE A 79 19.01 -21.86 -5.90
CA PHE A 79 19.37 -22.32 -7.23
C PHE A 79 19.60 -23.83 -7.25
N SER A 80 20.05 -24.41 -6.14
CA SER A 80 20.12 -25.86 -5.94
C SER A 80 18.79 -26.61 -6.10
N LEU A 81 17.63 -25.96 -5.90
CA LEU A 81 16.31 -26.57 -6.20
C LEU A 81 16.11 -26.80 -7.69
N PHE A 82 16.70 -25.97 -8.55
CA PHE A 82 16.56 -26.06 -10.00
C PHE A 82 17.62 -26.97 -10.65
N GLY A 83 18.58 -27.47 -9.87
CA GLY A 83 19.58 -28.44 -10.29
C GLY A 83 20.93 -28.24 -9.61
N ARG A 84 21.66 -29.35 -9.40
CA ARG A 84 22.99 -29.33 -8.77
C ARG A 84 24.01 -28.46 -9.51
N SER A 85 23.86 -28.31 -10.83
CA SER A 85 24.70 -27.44 -11.66
C SER A 85 24.60 -25.96 -11.30
N TRP A 86 23.47 -25.53 -10.73
CA TRP A 86 23.22 -24.13 -10.38
C TRP A 86 23.50 -23.83 -8.91
N ALA A 87 23.79 -24.85 -8.08
CA ALA A 87 24.01 -24.71 -6.65
C ALA A 87 25.14 -23.73 -6.29
N TYR A 88 26.15 -23.55 -7.15
CA TYR A 88 27.22 -22.58 -6.89
C TYR A 88 26.71 -21.13 -6.83
N LEU A 89 25.59 -20.81 -7.49
CA LEU A 89 24.96 -19.49 -7.46
C LEU A 89 24.32 -19.16 -6.11
N ASP A 90 24.01 -20.17 -5.28
CA ASP A 90 23.51 -19.94 -3.92
C ASP A 90 24.53 -19.20 -3.04
N ASN A 91 25.83 -19.28 -3.37
CA ASN A 91 26.89 -18.51 -2.71
C ASN A 91 26.93 -17.03 -3.14
N TYR A 92 26.24 -16.66 -4.23
CA TYR A 92 26.28 -15.32 -4.84
C TYR A 92 24.95 -14.57 -4.74
N ARG A 93 24.19 -14.78 -3.65
CA ARG A 93 22.87 -14.15 -3.45
C ARG A 93 22.89 -12.62 -3.28
N GLY A 94 24.07 -12.01 -3.23
CA GLY A 94 24.25 -10.56 -3.10
C GLY A 94 23.76 -10.01 -1.75
N THR A 95 23.85 -8.69 -1.58
CA THR A 95 23.39 -7.99 -0.37
C THR A 95 21.88 -7.76 -0.36
N PHE A 96 21.22 -7.91 -1.51
CA PHE A 96 19.84 -7.52 -1.70
C PHE A 96 18.90 -8.73 -1.76
N ARG A 97 17.98 -8.80 -0.81
CA ARG A 97 16.96 -9.85 -0.73
C ARG A 97 15.84 -9.58 -1.74
N TRP A 98 16.02 -10.07 -2.97
CA TRP A 98 15.09 -9.83 -4.09
C TRP A 98 13.64 -10.20 -3.75
N HIS A 99 13.44 -11.30 -3.03
CA HIS A 99 12.12 -11.82 -2.67
C HIS A 99 11.30 -10.85 -1.81
N ILE A 100 11.95 -10.00 -1.00
CA ILE A 100 11.27 -8.95 -0.22
C ILE A 100 10.76 -7.85 -1.16
N CYS A 101 11.57 -7.46 -2.14
CA CYS A 101 11.21 -6.38 -3.06
C CYS A 101 10.18 -6.85 -4.10
N PHE A 102 10.17 -8.15 -4.38
CA PHE A 102 9.13 -8.78 -5.18
C PHE A 102 7.72 -8.62 -4.57
N ASN A 103 7.59 -8.35 -3.26
CA ASN A 103 6.30 -8.02 -2.65
C ASN A 103 5.64 -6.80 -3.30
N PHE A 104 6.40 -5.81 -3.78
CA PHE A 104 5.86 -4.70 -4.56
C PHE A 104 5.39 -5.13 -5.95
N VAL A 105 6.10 -6.09 -6.57
CA VAL A 105 5.72 -6.67 -7.87
C VAL A 105 4.40 -7.42 -7.75
N ILE A 106 4.16 -8.15 -6.66
CA ILE A 106 2.87 -8.79 -6.38
C ILE A 106 1.72 -7.77 -6.39
N LEU A 107 1.90 -6.61 -5.76
CA LEU A 107 0.87 -5.56 -5.77
C LEU A 107 0.60 -5.04 -7.19
N ARG A 108 1.64 -4.94 -8.02
CA ARG A 108 1.54 -4.53 -9.43
C ARG A 108 0.85 -5.61 -10.26
N MET A 109 1.16 -6.89 -10.06
CA MET A 109 0.49 -8.00 -10.75
C MET A 109 -1.01 -8.02 -10.44
N ILE A 110 -1.38 -7.80 -9.17
CA ILE A 110 -2.78 -7.66 -8.76
C ILE A 110 -3.41 -6.42 -9.40
N SER A 111 -2.74 -5.26 -9.37
CA SER A 111 -3.23 -4.03 -10.01
C SER A 111 -3.51 -4.21 -11.49
N PHE A 112 -2.57 -4.80 -12.23
CA PHE A 112 -2.74 -5.10 -13.65
C PHE A 112 -3.92 -6.04 -13.88
N GLY A 113 -4.01 -7.15 -13.13
CA GLY A 113 -5.10 -8.11 -13.27
C GLY A 113 -6.48 -7.49 -13.05
N TYR A 114 -6.63 -6.66 -12.02
CA TYR A 114 -7.87 -5.92 -11.77
C TYR A 114 -8.18 -4.86 -12.82
N ASP A 115 -7.20 -4.03 -13.17
CA ASP A 115 -7.40 -2.95 -14.14
C ASP A 115 -7.71 -3.52 -15.53
N TYR A 116 -7.08 -4.64 -15.92
CA TYR A 116 -7.40 -5.41 -17.12
C TYR A 116 -8.84 -5.95 -17.05
N HIS A 117 -9.21 -6.63 -15.95
CA HIS A 117 -10.57 -7.15 -15.78
C HIS A 117 -11.63 -6.04 -15.84
N TRP A 118 -11.38 -4.89 -15.21
CA TRP A 118 -12.31 -3.78 -15.21
C TRP A 118 -12.42 -3.09 -16.57
N ALA A 119 -11.33 -2.96 -17.33
CA ALA A 119 -11.36 -2.37 -18.66
C ALA A 119 -12.33 -3.09 -19.61
N TYR A 120 -12.40 -4.43 -19.52
CA TYR A 120 -13.30 -5.23 -20.35
C TYR A 120 -14.77 -5.22 -19.89
N TYR A 121 -15.04 -5.01 -18.60
CA TYR A 121 -16.37 -5.32 -18.03
C TYR A 121 -17.08 -4.14 -17.37
N LEU A 122 -16.37 -3.06 -17.02
CA LEU A 122 -16.86 -2.05 -16.08
C LEU A 122 -16.29 -0.67 -16.40
N ASN A 123 -16.99 0.10 -17.23
CA ASN A 123 -16.72 1.53 -17.37
C ASN A 123 -17.44 2.30 -16.25
N ARG A 124 -16.94 2.20 -15.01
CA ARG A 124 -17.60 2.74 -13.81
C ARG A 124 -17.32 4.23 -13.55
N PHE A 125 -16.34 4.81 -14.22
CA PHE A 125 -15.85 6.13 -13.82
C PHE A 125 -16.48 7.26 -14.64
N ASP A 126 -17.33 8.05 -13.97
CA ASP A 126 -17.91 9.28 -14.52
C ASP A 126 -16.89 10.42 -14.45
N LYS A 127 -16.17 10.59 -15.56
CA LYS A 127 -15.10 11.59 -15.72
C LYS A 127 -15.61 13.02 -15.50
N GLU A 128 -16.79 13.34 -16.01
CA GLU A 128 -17.35 14.69 -15.97
C GLU A 128 -17.70 15.09 -14.54
N LYS A 129 -18.38 14.22 -13.79
CA LYS A 129 -18.68 14.47 -12.38
C LYS A 129 -17.43 14.63 -11.52
N HIS A 130 -16.36 13.90 -11.82
CA HIS A 130 -15.09 14.06 -11.11
C HIS A 130 -14.42 15.39 -11.42
N ILE A 131 -14.35 15.80 -12.69
CA ILE A 131 -13.73 17.07 -13.10
C ILE A 131 -14.45 18.26 -12.43
N GLN A 132 -15.79 18.22 -12.37
CA GLN A 132 -16.58 19.28 -11.71
C GLN A 132 -16.29 19.41 -10.20
N ARG A 133 -15.94 18.31 -9.52
CA ARG A 133 -15.73 18.28 -8.07
C ARG A 133 -14.26 18.44 -7.66
N CYS A 134 -13.33 18.23 -8.58
CA CYS A 134 -11.90 18.19 -8.27
C CYS A 134 -11.22 19.49 -8.66
N ASN A 135 -10.77 20.27 -7.65
CA ASN A 135 -10.05 21.53 -7.85
C ASN A 135 -8.78 21.38 -8.71
N ASN A 136 -8.11 20.23 -8.65
CA ASN A 136 -6.93 20.00 -9.48
C ASN A 136 -7.30 19.78 -10.95
N CYS A 137 -8.38 19.04 -11.20
CA CYS A 137 -8.88 18.79 -12.55
C CYS A 137 -9.47 20.06 -13.18
N SER A 138 -10.17 20.89 -12.41
CA SER A 138 -10.73 22.15 -12.91
C SER A 138 -9.64 23.17 -13.27
N LEU A 139 -8.49 23.12 -12.60
CA LEU A 139 -7.29 23.90 -12.93
C LEU A 139 -6.43 23.28 -14.05
N GLY A 140 -6.89 22.20 -14.69
CA GLY A 140 -6.16 21.53 -15.78
C GLY A 140 -4.90 20.77 -15.35
N ARG A 141 -4.69 20.55 -14.04
CA ARG A 141 -3.56 19.78 -13.51
C ARG A 141 -3.87 18.28 -13.55
N THR A 142 -2.84 17.45 -13.66
CA THR A 142 -3.03 15.99 -13.66
C THR A 142 -3.51 15.54 -12.28
N CYS A 143 -4.62 14.79 -12.25
CA CYS A 143 -5.18 14.24 -11.03
C CYS A 143 -4.92 12.73 -10.97
N TYR A 144 -4.19 12.29 -9.95
CA TYR A 144 -3.88 10.88 -9.78
C TYR A 144 -5.14 9.98 -9.74
N GLN A 145 -6.22 10.44 -9.08
CA GLN A 145 -7.46 9.67 -9.01
C GLN A 145 -8.07 9.49 -10.42
N LEU A 146 -8.03 10.52 -11.25
CA LEU A 146 -8.48 10.42 -12.64
C LEU A 146 -7.61 9.44 -13.44
N LEU A 147 -6.28 9.49 -13.29
CA LEU A 147 -5.36 8.57 -13.95
C LEU A 147 -5.57 7.11 -13.51
N GLN A 148 -5.88 6.90 -12.24
CA GLN A 148 -6.14 5.58 -11.68
C GLN A 148 -7.48 5.02 -12.15
N GLU A 149 -8.54 5.83 -12.17
CA GLU A 149 -9.91 5.36 -12.43
C GLU A 149 -10.27 5.30 -13.91
N ARG A 150 -9.57 6.03 -14.79
CA ARG A 150 -9.84 5.98 -16.23
C ARG A 150 -9.59 4.58 -16.78
N SER A 151 -10.51 4.07 -17.59
CA SER A 151 -10.25 2.86 -18.38
C SER A 151 -9.25 3.19 -19.49
N LEU A 152 -8.38 2.23 -19.81
CA LEU A 152 -7.43 2.34 -20.91
C LEU A 152 -7.92 1.53 -22.11
N GLU A 153 -7.45 1.91 -23.30
CA GLU A 153 -7.67 1.15 -24.52
C GLU A 153 -6.93 -0.20 -24.47
N ASN A 154 -7.42 -1.19 -25.22
CA ASN A 154 -6.91 -2.57 -25.17
C ASN A 154 -5.44 -2.69 -25.63
N ASP A 155 -4.97 -1.77 -26.46
CA ASP A 155 -3.58 -1.68 -26.93
C ASP A 155 -2.58 -1.43 -25.79
N LYS A 156 -3.00 -0.70 -24.75
CA LYS A 156 -2.18 -0.41 -23.57
C LYS A 156 -1.96 -1.62 -22.69
N PHE A 157 -2.78 -2.66 -22.80
CA PHE A 157 -2.60 -3.93 -22.09
C PHE A 157 -1.67 -4.90 -22.83
N SER A 158 -0.58 -4.38 -23.40
CA SER A 158 0.44 -5.19 -24.05
C SER A 158 1.43 -5.81 -23.05
N PHE A 159 2.02 -6.94 -23.43
CA PHE A 159 3.04 -7.61 -22.61
C PHE A 159 4.24 -6.70 -22.28
N THR A 160 4.65 -5.85 -23.22
CA THR A 160 5.77 -4.92 -23.05
C THR A 160 5.49 -3.87 -21.99
N ILE A 161 4.28 -3.29 -22.00
CA ILE A 161 3.87 -2.29 -21.00
C ILE A 161 3.69 -2.96 -19.63
N TYR A 162 3.12 -4.18 -19.61
CA TYR A 162 3.02 -4.99 -18.40
C TYR A 162 4.39 -5.26 -17.77
N LEU A 163 5.36 -5.74 -18.56
CA LEU A 163 6.71 -6.00 -18.07
C LEU A 163 7.34 -4.70 -17.56
N SER A 164 7.32 -3.63 -18.34
CA SER A 164 7.81 -2.31 -17.95
C SER A 164 7.20 -1.83 -16.63
N TYR A 165 5.90 -2.05 -16.43
CA TYR A 165 5.21 -1.73 -15.19
C TYR A 165 5.74 -2.57 -14.02
N LEU A 166 5.89 -3.89 -14.18
CA LEU A 166 6.39 -4.75 -13.11
C LEU A 166 7.81 -4.40 -12.68
N ILE A 167 8.70 -4.11 -13.63
CA ILE A 167 10.13 -3.85 -13.36
C ILE A 167 10.48 -2.35 -13.35
N TYR A 168 9.49 -1.46 -13.25
CA TYR A 168 9.73 -0.01 -13.25
C TYR A 168 10.70 0.40 -12.13
N ALA A 169 11.94 0.71 -12.53
CA ALA A 169 13.10 0.82 -11.65
C ALA A 169 12.94 1.88 -10.54
N PRO A 170 12.43 3.11 -10.80
CA PRO A 170 12.29 4.13 -9.77
C PRO A 170 11.40 3.74 -8.59
N LEU A 171 10.50 2.77 -8.75
CA LEU A 171 9.56 2.36 -7.69
C LEU A 171 9.67 0.86 -7.35
N TYR A 172 10.70 0.17 -7.87
CA TYR A 172 10.83 -1.30 -7.77
C TYR A 172 11.19 -1.76 -6.34
N ILE A 173 12.18 -1.09 -5.74
CA ILE A 173 12.73 -1.48 -4.43
C ILE A 173 11.80 -1.03 -3.29
N ALA A 174 11.47 0.25 -3.30
CA ALA A 174 10.55 0.88 -2.40
C ALA A 174 10.01 2.14 -3.08
N GLY A 175 9.00 2.76 -2.47
CA GLY A 175 8.41 3.99 -2.97
C GLY A 175 6.90 3.91 -3.05
N PRO A 176 6.27 4.94 -3.64
CA PRO A 176 4.84 4.92 -3.85
C PRO A 176 4.38 3.75 -4.71
N ILE A 177 3.26 3.16 -4.32
CA ILE A 177 2.54 2.17 -5.11
C ILE A 177 1.64 2.91 -6.11
N ILE A 178 1.81 2.59 -7.38
CA ILE A 178 1.07 3.18 -8.50
C ILE A 178 0.21 2.10 -9.16
N SER A 179 -1.04 2.41 -9.52
CA SER A 179 -1.90 1.49 -10.29
C SER A 179 -1.40 1.33 -11.71
N PHE A 180 -1.81 0.25 -12.39
CA PHE A 180 -1.44 0.03 -13.78
C PHE A 180 -1.99 1.14 -14.68
N ASN A 181 -3.27 1.49 -14.51
CA ASN A 181 -3.88 2.56 -15.31
C ASN A 181 -3.16 3.90 -15.15
N ALA A 182 -2.74 4.25 -13.91
CA ALA A 182 -2.03 5.49 -13.65
C ALA A 182 -0.60 5.46 -14.21
N PHE A 183 0.07 4.31 -14.24
CA PHE A 183 1.39 4.18 -14.84
C PHE A 183 1.32 4.26 -16.38
N ALA A 184 0.53 3.38 -17.00
CA ALA A 184 0.44 3.29 -18.45
C ALA A 184 -0.10 4.57 -19.10
N SER A 185 -0.99 5.29 -18.42
CA SER A 185 -1.49 6.60 -18.88
C SER A 185 -0.45 7.70 -19.00
N GLN A 186 0.66 7.58 -18.26
CA GLN A 186 1.71 8.58 -18.20
C GLN A 186 2.89 8.28 -19.14
N LEU A 187 2.89 7.11 -19.80
CA LEU A 187 3.95 6.73 -20.74
C LEU A 187 3.93 7.57 -22.02
N ASP A 188 2.75 7.79 -22.61
CA ASP A 188 2.62 8.60 -23.83
C ASP A 188 2.53 10.10 -23.50
N THR A 189 1.96 10.43 -22.34
CA THR A 189 1.79 11.80 -21.86
C THR A 189 2.41 11.94 -20.47
N PRO A 190 3.70 12.32 -20.37
CA PRO A 190 4.37 12.55 -19.10
C PRO A 190 3.64 13.56 -18.23
N GLN A 191 3.89 13.49 -16.92
CA GLN A 191 3.33 14.42 -15.94
C GLN A 191 3.60 15.87 -16.33
N LYS A 192 2.57 16.71 -16.25
CA LYS A 192 2.65 18.17 -16.42
C LYS A 192 2.28 18.93 -15.14
N THR A 193 1.98 18.20 -14.07
CA THR A 193 1.55 18.76 -12.78
C THR A 193 2.65 19.56 -12.10
N HIS A 194 3.90 19.08 -12.22
CA HIS A 194 5.06 19.66 -11.55
C HIS A 194 6.02 20.23 -12.58
N SER A 195 6.25 21.54 -12.49
CA SER A 195 7.31 22.22 -13.21
C SER A 195 8.69 21.73 -12.78
N LEU A 196 9.69 21.89 -13.65
CA LEU A 196 11.08 21.53 -13.33
C LEU A 196 11.55 22.19 -12.01
N LYS A 197 11.18 23.46 -11.79
CA LYS A 197 11.47 24.20 -10.56
C LYS A 197 10.89 23.52 -9.32
N GLU A 198 9.66 22.99 -9.40
CA GLU A 198 9.02 22.27 -8.29
C GLU A 198 9.67 20.91 -8.04
N VAL A 199 10.09 20.20 -9.10
CA VAL A 199 10.83 18.93 -8.97
C VAL A 199 12.19 19.17 -8.31
N VAL A 200 12.93 20.21 -8.72
CA VAL A 200 14.20 20.60 -8.08
C VAL A 200 13.98 20.97 -6.62
N LEU A 201 12.96 21.78 -6.31
CA LEU A 201 12.63 22.15 -4.94
C LEU A 201 12.20 20.93 -4.10
N TYR A 202 11.55 19.94 -4.71
CA TYR A 202 11.22 18.68 -4.06
C TYR A 202 12.49 17.91 -3.66
N GLY A 203 13.49 17.84 -4.54
CA GLY A 203 14.80 17.27 -4.25
C GLY A 203 15.55 18.02 -3.15
N LEU A 204 15.57 19.36 -3.19
CA LEU A 204 16.18 20.19 -2.14
C LEU A 204 15.54 19.97 -0.77
N ARG A 205 14.20 19.86 -0.71
CA ARG A 205 13.47 19.54 0.53
C ARG A 205 13.84 18.15 1.06
N TRP A 206 14.10 17.21 0.18
CA TRP A 206 14.57 15.88 0.57
C TRP A 206 15.97 15.95 1.21
N ILE A 207 16.90 16.71 0.62
CA ILE A 207 18.25 16.92 1.19
C ILE A 207 18.16 17.54 2.58
N PHE A 208 17.35 18.59 2.76
CA PHE A 208 17.15 19.20 4.08
C PHE A 208 16.58 18.21 5.10
N SER A 209 15.65 17.37 4.67
CA SER A 209 15.07 16.33 5.52
C SER A 209 16.10 15.25 5.89
N LEU A 210 17.04 14.95 4.99
CA LEU A 210 18.15 14.02 5.23
C LEU A 210 19.10 14.61 6.27
N MET A 211 19.49 15.88 6.12
CA MET A 211 20.33 16.58 7.10
C MET A 211 19.65 16.65 8.48
N LEU A 212 18.33 16.82 8.53
CA LEU A 212 17.57 16.72 9.77
C LEU A 212 17.66 15.32 10.38
N MET A 213 17.51 14.25 9.57
CA MET A 213 17.64 12.88 10.07
C MET A 213 19.05 12.61 10.60
N GLU A 214 20.10 13.03 9.89
CA GLU A 214 21.48 12.91 10.35
C GLU A 214 21.72 13.72 11.64
N SER A 215 21.17 14.93 11.74
CA SER A 215 21.24 15.68 12.99
C SER A 215 20.54 14.93 14.12
N MET A 216 19.39 14.31 13.83
CA MET A 216 18.67 13.53 14.83
C MET A 216 19.46 12.30 15.30
N THR A 217 20.17 11.59 14.41
CA THR A 217 21.00 10.43 14.81
C THR A 217 22.20 10.83 15.66
N HIS A 218 22.74 12.04 15.48
CA HIS A 218 23.86 12.55 16.26
C HIS A 218 23.44 13.13 17.62
N PHE A 219 22.31 13.82 17.69
CA PHE A 219 21.89 14.51 18.93
C PHE A 219 20.85 13.75 19.76
N PHE A 220 20.06 12.86 19.17
CA PHE A 220 18.97 12.16 19.84
C PHE A 220 19.11 10.64 19.78
N TYR A 221 19.60 10.05 20.87
CA TYR A 221 19.90 8.63 20.97
C TYR A 221 18.68 7.72 21.25
N TYR A 222 17.47 8.11 20.83
CA TYR A 222 16.23 7.37 21.12
C TYR A 222 16.29 5.91 20.67
N ASN A 223 16.79 5.65 19.45
CA ASN A 223 16.92 4.29 18.93
C ASN A 223 17.97 3.46 19.68
N ALA A 224 19.05 4.10 20.14
CA ALA A 224 20.09 3.42 20.92
C ALA A 224 19.54 2.98 22.29
N PHE A 225 18.74 3.83 22.94
CA PHE A 225 18.01 3.44 24.15
C PHE A 225 17.09 2.25 23.85
N ALA A 226 16.27 2.32 22.81
CA ALA A 226 15.33 1.26 22.44
C ALA A 226 16.02 -0.10 22.23
N ILE A 227 17.14 -0.11 21.49
CA ILE A 227 17.90 -1.33 21.16
C ILE A 227 18.64 -1.89 22.37
N SER A 228 19.28 -1.04 23.17
CA SER A 228 20.06 -1.47 24.35
C SER A 228 19.20 -2.04 25.47
N GLY A 229 17.90 -1.71 25.49
CA GLY A 229 17.00 -2.13 26.57
C GLY A 229 17.14 -1.32 27.85
N THR A 230 18.05 -0.34 27.91
CA THR A 230 18.31 0.51 29.08
C THR A 230 17.08 1.31 29.51
N TRP A 231 16.15 1.57 28.58
CA TRP A 231 14.87 2.22 28.84
C TRP A 231 14.05 1.55 29.96
N LYS A 232 14.25 0.26 30.23
CA LYS A 232 13.57 -0.48 31.32
C LYS A 232 13.89 0.06 32.71
N HIS A 233 15.01 0.75 32.87
CA HIS A 233 15.47 1.30 34.14
C HIS A 233 15.13 2.79 34.30
N LEU A 234 14.49 3.40 33.30
CA LEU A 234 14.17 4.82 33.30
C LEU A 234 12.77 5.10 33.87
N SER A 235 12.49 6.39 34.11
CA SER A 235 11.18 6.82 34.59
C SER A 235 10.09 6.59 33.51
N PRO A 236 8.81 6.47 33.89
CA PRO A 236 7.71 6.38 32.92
C PRO A 236 7.69 7.53 31.90
N LEU A 237 8.09 8.74 32.31
CA LEU A 237 8.18 9.91 31.44
C LEU A 237 9.28 9.75 30.39
N ASP A 238 10.46 9.28 30.79
CA ASP A 238 11.58 9.05 29.87
C ASP A 238 11.25 7.96 28.86
N ILE A 239 10.61 6.86 29.31
CA ILE A 239 10.14 5.78 28.45
C ILE A 239 9.20 6.34 27.38
N PHE A 240 8.28 7.22 27.77
CA PHE A 240 7.38 7.87 26.84
C PHE A 240 8.11 8.78 25.85
N ILE A 241 9.04 9.62 26.30
CA ILE A 241 9.83 10.52 25.44
C ILE A 241 10.64 9.71 24.42
N ILE A 242 11.28 8.62 24.86
CA ILE A 242 12.02 7.71 23.98
C ILE A 242 11.08 7.07 22.96
N GLY A 243 9.93 6.55 23.40
CA GLY A 243 8.93 5.95 22.50
C GLY A 243 8.41 6.94 21.45
N TYR A 244 8.12 8.17 21.87
CA TYR A 244 7.72 9.25 20.97
C TYR A 244 8.83 9.61 19.96
N GLY A 245 10.08 9.70 20.43
CA GLY A 245 11.25 9.97 19.60
C GLY A 245 11.49 8.88 18.56
N VAL A 246 11.40 7.59 18.94
CA VAL A 246 11.50 6.44 18.04
C VAL A 246 10.41 6.51 16.96
N LEU A 247 9.17 6.83 17.33
CA LEU A 247 8.06 6.94 16.38
C LEU A 247 8.26 8.07 15.35
N ASN A 248 8.71 9.23 15.80
CA ASN A 248 9.03 10.36 14.91
C ASN A 248 10.21 10.05 13.99
N PHE A 249 11.25 9.42 14.53
CA PHE A 249 12.39 8.97 13.74
C PHE A 249 11.96 7.95 12.68
N MET A 250 11.11 6.99 13.04
CA MET A 250 10.55 6.01 12.11
C MET A 250 9.75 6.69 10.99
N TRP A 251 8.90 7.68 11.33
CA TRP A 251 8.17 8.47 10.33
C TRP A 251 9.13 9.19 9.37
N LEU A 252 10.16 9.87 9.88
CA LEU A 252 11.13 10.61 9.07
C LEU A 252 11.94 9.69 8.16
N LYS A 253 12.35 8.52 8.67
CA LYS A 253 13.05 7.50 7.89
C LYS A 253 12.23 7.03 6.69
N PHE A 254 10.97 6.68 6.88
CA PHE A 254 10.09 6.26 5.78
C PHE A 254 9.72 7.42 4.85
N PHE A 255 9.54 8.62 5.40
CA PHE A 255 9.35 9.85 4.62
C PHE A 255 10.50 10.04 3.64
N LEU A 256 11.75 9.97 4.10
CA LEU A 256 12.93 10.09 3.24
C LEU A 256 13.01 8.97 2.20
N LEU A 257 12.85 7.72 2.63
CA LEU A 257 12.93 6.57 1.74
C LEU A 257 11.94 6.71 0.57
N TRP A 258 10.65 6.93 0.86
CA TRP A 258 9.64 6.96 -0.19
C TRP A 258 9.72 8.21 -1.07
N ARG A 259 10.12 9.36 -0.52
CA ARG A 259 10.33 10.57 -1.31
C ARG A 259 11.50 10.44 -2.26
N TYR A 260 12.56 9.72 -1.88
CA TYR A 260 13.69 9.46 -2.76
C TYR A 260 13.24 8.74 -4.04
N PHE A 261 12.50 7.64 -3.89
CA PHE A 261 11.98 6.88 -5.04
C PHE A 261 10.93 7.68 -5.84
N ARG A 262 10.06 8.44 -5.17
CA ARG A 262 9.13 9.36 -5.85
C ARG A 262 9.86 10.42 -6.66
N PHE A 263 10.96 10.99 -6.14
CA PHE A 263 11.75 12.01 -6.85
C PHE A 263 12.28 11.49 -8.20
N TRP A 264 12.84 10.29 -8.21
CA TRP A 264 13.28 9.65 -9.46
C TRP A 264 12.12 9.36 -10.42
N SER A 265 10.96 8.97 -9.90
CA SER A 265 9.76 8.81 -10.72
C SER A 265 9.31 10.13 -11.34
N LEU A 266 9.38 11.24 -10.59
CA LEU A 266 9.05 12.57 -11.10
C LEU A 266 10.02 13.04 -12.19
N ILE A 267 11.32 12.79 -12.03
CA ILE A 267 12.33 13.07 -13.07
C ILE A 267 12.01 12.28 -14.35
N ASN A 268 11.59 11.01 -14.20
CA ASN A 268 11.19 10.18 -15.33
C ASN A 268 9.83 10.58 -15.95
N GLY A 269 9.13 11.58 -15.39
CA GLY A 269 7.87 12.05 -15.91
C GLY A 269 6.65 11.26 -15.44
N ILE A 270 6.78 10.39 -14.43
CA ILE A 270 5.68 9.61 -13.87
C ILE A 270 5.33 10.15 -12.48
N GLU A 271 4.14 10.73 -12.34
CA GLU A 271 3.62 11.19 -11.07
C GLU A 271 3.04 10.02 -10.26
N ALA A 272 3.73 9.67 -9.19
CA ALA A 272 3.27 8.72 -8.19
C ALA A 272 2.72 9.45 -6.94
N PRO A 273 1.81 8.84 -6.15
CA PRO A 273 1.26 9.49 -4.97
C PRO A 273 2.31 9.78 -3.91
N GLU A 274 2.21 10.91 -3.21
CA GLU A 274 3.04 11.16 -2.01
C GLU A 274 2.63 10.22 -0.88
N ASN A 275 3.60 9.56 -0.23
CA ASN A 275 3.32 8.54 0.79
C ASN A 275 3.15 9.11 2.19
N MET A 276 3.80 10.24 2.49
CA MET A 276 3.71 10.94 3.77
C MET A 276 3.25 12.38 3.54
N PRO A 277 2.01 12.62 3.08
CA PRO A 277 1.46 13.95 2.85
C PRO A 277 1.26 14.76 4.13
N ARG A 278 1.19 14.10 5.29
CA ARG A 278 1.01 14.74 6.60
C ARG A 278 1.99 14.18 7.62
N CYS A 279 2.48 15.05 8.50
CA CYS A 279 3.28 14.64 9.67
C CYS A 279 2.43 13.78 10.62
N ILE A 280 3.04 12.75 11.22
CA ILE A 280 2.39 11.86 12.18
C ILE A 280 1.78 12.62 13.36
N ASN A 281 2.43 13.69 13.81
CA ASN A 281 1.97 14.54 14.90
C ASN A 281 0.77 15.43 14.54
N ASN A 282 0.29 15.38 13.30
CA ASN A 282 -0.89 16.11 12.83
C ASN A 282 -2.05 15.15 12.46
N CYS A 283 -1.98 13.91 12.95
CA CYS A 283 -3.00 12.89 12.78
C CYS A 283 -3.65 12.59 14.13
N TYR A 284 -4.84 13.15 14.36
CA TYR A 284 -5.59 13.00 15.61
C TYR A 284 -6.63 11.86 15.59
N ASN A 285 -6.75 11.12 14.49
CA ASN A 285 -7.67 9.98 14.40
C ASN A 285 -7.09 8.89 13.49
N LEU A 286 -7.43 7.63 13.73
CA LEU A 286 -6.82 6.48 13.06
C LEU A 286 -7.09 6.45 11.56
N GLU A 287 -8.30 6.83 11.14
CA GLU A 287 -8.62 6.90 9.71
C GLU A 287 -7.71 7.90 8.99
N SER A 288 -7.55 9.10 9.55
CA SER A 288 -6.62 10.10 9.03
C SER A 288 -5.18 9.59 9.08
N PHE A 289 -4.76 8.93 10.16
CA PHE A 289 -3.43 8.35 10.25
C PHE A 289 -3.16 7.38 9.09
N TRP A 290 -4.00 6.36 8.88
CA TRP A 290 -3.81 5.36 7.82
C TRP A 290 -3.97 5.91 6.40
N ARG A 291 -4.74 6.98 6.21
CA ARG A 291 -4.85 7.68 4.92
C ARG A 291 -3.61 8.50 4.58
N ASN A 292 -2.83 8.92 5.58
CA ASN A 292 -1.65 9.76 5.41
C ASN A 292 -0.33 9.04 5.67
N TRP A 293 -0.35 7.88 6.33
CA TRP A 293 0.81 6.99 6.47
C TRP A 293 0.82 6.01 5.30
N HIS A 294 1.92 5.95 4.54
CA HIS A 294 2.03 5.12 3.34
C HIS A 294 0.82 5.29 2.40
N ALA A 295 0.45 6.54 2.13
CA ALA A 295 -0.82 6.89 1.51
C ALA A 295 -1.06 6.25 0.12
N SER A 296 0.00 5.95 -0.64
CA SER A 296 -0.13 5.22 -1.92
C SER A 296 -0.63 3.78 -1.71
N PHE A 297 -0.16 3.11 -0.66
CA PHE A 297 -0.63 1.78 -0.29
C PHE A 297 -2.05 1.81 0.22
N ASN A 298 -2.41 2.81 1.03
CA ASN A 298 -3.80 2.99 1.45
C ASN A 298 -4.73 3.16 0.24
N LYS A 299 -4.36 3.97 -0.76
CA LYS A 299 -5.12 4.09 -2.02
C LYS A 299 -5.23 2.76 -2.77
N TRP A 300 -4.14 1.99 -2.81
CA TRP A 300 -4.10 0.68 -3.43
C TRP A 300 -5.04 -0.31 -2.71
N LEU A 301 -4.96 -0.41 -1.38
CA LEU A 301 -5.82 -1.25 -0.55
C LEU A 301 -7.29 -0.86 -0.72
N VAL A 302 -7.58 0.44 -0.76
CA VAL A 302 -8.95 0.92 -0.98
C VAL A 302 -9.49 0.45 -2.33
N ARG A 303 -8.71 0.63 -3.40
CA ARG A 303 -9.13 0.27 -4.77
C ARG A 303 -9.26 -1.23 -4.97
N TYR A 304 -8.23 -2.00 -4.63
CA TYR A 304 -8.12 -3.41 -5.02
C TYR A 304 -8.58 -4.40 -3.95
N MET A 305 -8.82 -3.96 -2.71
CA MET A 305 -9.34 -4.82 -1.63
C MET A 305 -10.65 -4.28 -1.05
N TYR A 306 -10.64 -3.09 -0.46
CA TYR A 306 -11.79 -2.55 0.28
C TYR A 306 -13.05 -2.44 -0.59
N ILE A 307 -12.95 -1.81 -1.76
CA ILE A 307 -14.10 -1.64 -2.67
C ILE A 307 -14.62 -2.99 -3.18
N PRO A 308 -13.77 -3.91 -3.71
CA PRO A 308 -14.20 -5.25 -4.11
C PRO A 308 -14.86 -6.08 -3.01
N LEU A 309 -14.46 -5.91 -1.75
CA LEU A 309 -15.01 -6.65 -0.60
C LEU A 309 -16.37 -6.10 -0.11
N GLY A 310 -16.96 -5.11 -0.78
CA GLY A 310 -18.26 -4.50 -0.42
C GLY A 310 -18.14 -3.10 0.19
N GLY A 311 -16.92 -2.57 0.32
CA GLY A 311 -16.65 -1.21 0.75
C GLY A 311 -17.28 -0.87 2.10
N THR A 312 -18.10 0.18 2.13
CA THR A 312 -18.71 0.68 3.38
C THR A 312 -19.72 -0.30 3.99
N GLN A 313 -20.33 -1.19 3.20
CA GLN A 313 -21.33 -2.14 3.71
C GLN A 313 -20.68 -3.22 4.60
N THR A 314 -19.43 -3.59 4.31
CA THR A 314 -18.67 -4.64 5.00
C THR A 314 -17.49 -4.05 5.78
N LYS A 315 -17.57 -2.77 6.15
CA LYS A 315 -16.43 -1.98 6.69
C LYS A 315 -15.72 -2.67 7.86
N LEU A 316 -16.46 -3.25 8.80
CA LEU A 316 -15.88 -3.93 9.98
C LEU A 316 -15.10 -5.19 9.62
N LEU A 317 -15.60 -6.01 8.70
CA LEU A 317 -14.93 -7.21 8.22
C LEU A 317 -13.70 -6.85 7.37
N ASN A 318 -13.83 -5.83 6.53
CA ASN A 318 -12.75 -5.39 5.63
C ASN A 318 -11.50 -4.97 6.41
N VAL A 319 -11.66 -4.34 7.57
CA VAL A 319 -10.52 -3.95 8.43
C VAL A 319 -9.67 -5.16 8.79
N TRP A 320 -10.28 -6.26 9.25
CA TRP A 320 -9.54 -7.48 9.60
C TRP A 320 -8.78 -8.09 8.41
N VAL A 321 -9.45 -8.21 7.27
CA VAL A 321 -8.87 -8.78 6.06
C VAL A 321 -7.72 -7.91 5.54
N ILE A 322 -7.91 -6.59 5.50
CA ILE A 322 -6.91 -5.63 5.02
C ILE A 322 -5.69 -5.64 5.94
N PHE A 323 -5.87 -5.49 7.25
CA PHE A 323 -4.73 -5.46 8.19
C PHE A 323 -3.98 -6.79 8.26
N THR A 324 -4.67 -7.92 8.10
CA THR A 324 -4.02 -9.24 7.96
C THR A 324 -3.18 -9.31 6.70
N PHE A 325 -3.72 -8.86 5.56
CA PHE A 325 -2.94 -8.79 4.32
C PHE A 325 -1.74 -7.84 4.44
N VAL A 326 -1.91 -6.67 5.08
CA VAL A 326 -0.80 -5.73 5.34
C VAL A 326 0.31 -6.41 6.15
N ALA A 327 -0.03 -7.18 7.19
CA ALA A 327 0.96 -7.94 7.95
C ALA A 327 1.67 -8.97 7.06
N VAL A 328 0.92 -9.84 6.38
CA VAL A 328 1.47 -10.89 5.50
C VAL A 328 2.32 -10.32 4.37
N TRP A 329 1.94 -9.18 3.79
CA TRP A 329 2.68 -8.50 2.74
C TRP A 329 3.98 -7.88 3.23
N HIS A 330 4.03 -7.37 4.47
CA HIS A 330 5.25 -6.85 5.06
C HIS A 330 6.21 -7.97 5.49
N ASP A 331 5.76 -8.84 6.37
CA ASP A 331 6.47 -10.05 6.78
C ASP A 331 5.53 -11.01 7.53
N LEU A 332 5.76 -12.31 7.37
CA LEU A 332 4.99 -13.39 8.01
C LEU A 332 5.53 -13.66 9.43
N GLU A 333 5.73 -12.60 10.21
CA GLU A 333 6.13 -12.67 11.60
C GLU A 333 4.93 -12.51 12.54
N TRP A 334 4.86 -13.35 13.58
CA TRP A 334 3.82 -13.28 14.61
C TRP A 334 3.72 -11.91 15.27
N LYS A 335 4.84 -11.17 15.38
CA LYS A 335 4.88 -9.82 15.94
C LYS A 335 4.08 -8.83 15.09
N LEU A 336 4.24 -8.86 13.76
CA LEU A 336 3.50 -7.98 12.86
C LEU A 336 2.01 -8.34 12.81
N LEU A 337 1.68 -9.63 12.82
CA LEU A 337 0.29 -10.07 12.82
C LEU A 337 -0.42 -9.65 14.12
N SER A 338 0.24 -9.83 15.27
CA SER A 338 -0.28 -9.37 16.57
C SER A 338 -0.47 -7.86 16.60
N TRP A 339 0.49 -7.09 16.07
CA TRP A 339 0.38 -5.64 15.96
C TRP A 339 -0.78 -5.20 15.05
N ALA A 340 -1.00 -5.90 13.94
CA ALA A 340 -2.09 -5.61 13.01
C ALA A 340 -3.46 -5.84 13.67
N TRP A 341 -3.63 -6.95 14.40
CA TRP A 341 -4.87 -7.25 15.11
C TRP A 341 -5.10 -6.32 16.31
N LEU A 342 -4.05 -5.98 17.06
CA LEU A 342 -4.14 -4.95 18.10
C LEU A 342 -4.61 -3.62 17.52
N THR A 343 -4.10 -3.25 16.34
CA THR A 343 -4.54 -2.05 15.63
C THR A 343 -6.02 -2.13 15.23
N CYS A 344 -6.50 -3.29 14.75
CA CYS A 344 -7.92 -3.49 14.47
C CYS A 344 -8.80 -3.29 15.70
N LEU A 345 -8.38 -3.82 16.86
CA LEU A 345 -9.10 -3.67 18.12
C LEU A 345 -9.21 -2.21 18.58
N VAL A 346 -8.21 -1.38 18.30
CA VAL A 346 -8.27 0.07 18.58
C VAL A 346 -9.11 0.80 17.53
N PHE A 347 -9.06 0.38 16.26
CA PHE A 347 -9.71 1.09 15.16
C PHE A 347 -11.23 0.91 15.10
N ILE A 348 -11.72 -0.29 15.43
CA ILE A 348 -13.15 -0.62 15.36
C ILE A 348 -14.00 0.27 16.30
N PRO A 349 -13.64 0.45 17.59
CA PRO A 349 -14.37 1.36 18.48
C PRO A 349 -14.44 2.79 17.93
N GLU A 350 -13.32 3.34 17.44
CA GLU A 350 -13.29 4.69 16.85
C GLU A 350 -14.28 4.78 15.67
N MET A 351 -14.34 3.76 14.82
CA MET A 351 -15.25 3.71 13.68
C MET A 351 -16.73 3.63 14.10
N ILE A 352 -17.04 2.82 15.12
CA ILE A 352 -18.40 2.70 15.66
C ILE A 352 -18.85 4.03 16.26
N VAL A 353 -18.02 4.65 17.11
CA VAL A 353 -18.30 5.96 17.72
C VAL A 353 -18.54 7.02 16.65
N LYS A 354 -17.66 7.12 15.65
CA LYS A 354 -17.84 8.05 14.51
C LYS A 354 -19.16 7.79 13.78
N SER A 355 -19.50 6.53 13.51
CA SER A 355 -20.74 6.17 12.83
C SER A 355 -21.97 6.60 13.62
N ILE A 356 -21.99 6.38 14.93
CA ILE A 356 -23.08 6.78 15.82
C ILE A 356 -23.20 8.31 15.85
N THR A 357 -22.08 9.02 16.02
CA THR A 357 -22.08 10.50 16.09
C THR A 357 -22.55 11.16 14.79
N ASN A 358 -22.23 10.60 13.62
CA ASN A 358 -22.68 11.13 12.34
C ASN A 358 -24.20 10.97 12.13
N THR A 359 -24.80 9.93 12.71
CA THR A 359 -26.25 9.70 12.66
C THR A 359 -27.00 10.67 13.57
N LEU A 360 -26.43 10.99 14.74
CA LEU A 360 -27.06 11.83 15.77
C LEU A 360 -26.96 13.35 15.51
N LYS A 361 -26.99 13.80 14.23
CA LYS A 361 -26.81 15.20 13.78
C LYS A 361 -27.02 16.23 14.90
N VAL A 362 -25.91 16.68 15.46
CA VAL A 362 -25.95 17.56 16.63
C VAL A 362 -26.16 19.00 16.16
N GLU A 363 -27.42 19.44 16.14
CA GLU A 363 -27.79 20.76 15.62
C GLU A 363 -27.62 21.90 16.64
N SER A 364 -27.62 21.60 17.95
CA SER A 364 -27.47 22.61 19.01
C SER A 364 -26.04 23.10 19.18
N SER A 365 -25.87 24.39 19.51
CA SER A 365 -24.55 25.00 19.76
C SER A 365 -23.80 24.35 20.93
N VAL A 366 -24.51 23.97 21.99
CA VAL A 366 -23.95 23.22 23.14
C VAL A 366 -23.53 21.83 22.70
N GLY A 367 -24.31 21.18 21.85
CA GLY A 367 -23.98 19.86 21.34
C GLY A 367 -22.77 19.89 20.39
N LYS A 368 -22.59 20.93 19.59
CA LYS A 368 -21.38 21.12 18.76
C LYS A 368 -20.13 21.29 19.62
N PHE A 369 -20.23 22.05 20.72
CA PHE A 369 -19.15 22.19 21.69
C PHE A 369 -18.80 20.83 22.34
N LEU A 370 -19.81 20.13 22.88
CA LEU A 370 -19.62 18.80 23.47
C LEU A 370 -19.03 17.80 22.47
N TYR A 371 -19.48 17.81 21.22
CA TYR A 371 -18.92 16.98 20.15
C TYR A 371 -17.44 17.28 19.92
N HIS A 372 -17.05 18.55 19.90
CA HIS A 372 -15.66 18.96 19.71
C HIS A 372 -14.78 18.50 20.88
N GLU A 373 -15.26 18.64 22.13
CA GLU A 373 -14.55 18.19 23.32
C GLU A 373 -14.41 16.67 23.38
N LEU A 374 -15.49 15.94 23.12
CA LEU A 374 -15.48 14.47 23.05
C LEU A 374 -14.59 13.97 21.92
N SER A 375 -14.58 14.65 20.78
CA SER A 375 -13.69 14.33 19.66
C SER A 375 -12.23 14.58 20.00
N ALA A 376 -11.93 15.60 20.82
CA ALA A 376 -10.57 15.90 21.26
C ALA A 376 -10.07 14.86 22.28
N VAL A 377 -10.94 14.47 23.21
CA VAL A 377 -10.69 13.35 24.13
C VAL A 377 -10.46 12.06 23.35
N ALA A 378 -11.34 11.73 22.40
CA ALA A 378 -11.18 10.54 21.56
C ALA A 378 -9.87 10.57 20.75
N GLY A 379 -9.48 11.73 20.22
CA GLY A 379 -8.20 11.89 19.52
C GLY A 379 -6.99 11.67 20.43
N ALA A 380 -7.02 12.18 21.66
CA ALA A 380 -5.97 11.94 22.65
C ALA A 380 -5.83 10.46 23.02
N ILE A 381 -6.97 9.77 23.21
CA ILE A 381 -7.01 8.31 23.42
C ILE A 381 -6.39 7.60 22.21
N THR A 382 -6.82 7.95 21.00
CA THR A 382 -6.31 7.35 19.76
C THR A 382 -4.80 7.52 19.61
N ILE A 383 -4.26 8.72 19.83
CA ILE A 383 -2.81 8.98 19.75
C ILE A 383 -2.08 8.11 20.77
N THR A 384 -2.58 8.06 22.01
CA THR A 384 -1.99 7.24 23.08
C THR A 384 -1.98 5.76 22.71
N CYS A 385 -3.12 5.23 22.26
CA CYS A 385 -3.24 3.84 21.85
C CYS A 385 -2.32 3.50 20.66
N LEU A 386 -2.21 4.39 19.67
CA LEU A 386 -1.32 4.20 18.54
C LEU A 386 0.15 4.20 18.97
N MET A 387 0.53 5.07 19.91
CA MET A 387 1.88 5.06 20.47
C MET A 387 2.18 3.78 21.22
N VAL A 388 1.27 3.31 22.08
CA VAL A 388 1.42 2.04 22.81
C VAL A 388 1.51 0.88 21.82
N ALA A 389 0.64 0.81 20.82
CA ALA A 389 0.66 -0.24 19.81
C ALA A 389 2.00 -0.27 19.04
N ASN A 390 2.54 0.87 18.65
CA ASN A 390 3.84 0.95 17.98
C ASN A 390 5.01 0.63 18.92
N LEU A 391 4.96 1.07 20.17
CA LEU A 391 5.98 0.76 21.16
C LEU A 391 6.04 -0.77 21.42
N VAL A 392 4.88 -1.42 21.57
CA VAL A 392 4.76 -2.88 21.67
C VAL A 392 5.23 -3.56 20.38
N GLY A 393 4.80 -3.07 19.23
CA GLY A 393 5.11 -3.66 17.92
C GLY A 393 6.58 -3.55 17.51
N PHE A 394 7.29 -2.51 17.92
CA PHE A 394 8.65 -2.23 17.41
C PHE A 394 9.74 -2.23 18.48
N VAL A 395 9.44 -1.92 19.74
CA VAL A 395 10.46 -1.80 20.81
C VAL A 395 10.35 -2.91 21.84
N ILE A 396 9.16 -3.16 22.38
CA ILE A 396 8.98 -4.00 23.58
C ILE A 396 8.67 -5.46 23.23
N GLY A 397 7.94 -5.71 22.14
CA GLY A 397 7.39 -7.02 21.82
C GLY A 397 6.11 -7.34 22.62
N SER A 398 5.38 -8.38 22.19
CA SER A 398 4.12 -8.80 22.82
C SER A 398 4.30 -9.26 24.28
N SER A 399 5.46 -9.82 24.61
CA SER A 399 5.78 -10.30 25.96
C SER A 399 5.94 -9.19 27.00
N GLY A 400 6.24 -7.96 26.59
CA GLY A 400 6.44 -6.84 27.52
C GLY A 400 5.22 -5.95 27.74
N ILE A 401 4.04 -6.31 27.22
CA ILE A 401 2.79 -5.57 27.47
C ILE A 401 2.47 -5.53 28.97
N ASN A 402 2.57 -6.68 29.66
CA ASN A 402 2.28 -6.77 31.10
C ASN A 402 3.23 -5.90 31.93
N TRP A 403 4.50 -5.86 31.54
CA TRP A 403 5.50 -5.01 32.18
C TRP A 403 5.17 -3.52 32.01
N LEU A 404 4.75 -3.11 30.81
CA LEU A 404 4.40 -1.73 30.53
C LEU A 404 3.18 -1.30 31.33
N LEU A 405 2.13 -2.13 31.36
CA LEU A 405 0.95 -1.90 32.19
C LEU A 405 1.33 -1.77 33.67
N TYR A 406 2.14 -2.70 34.18
CA TYR A 406 2.61 -2.66 35.57
C TYR A 406 3.35 -1.35 35.88
N LYS A 407 4.28 -0.92 35.03
CA LYS A 407 5.05 0.32 35.23
C LYS A 407 4.18 1.58 35.21
N PHE A 408 3.24 1.67 34.29
CA PHE A 408 2.39 2.87 34.16
C PHE A 408 1.23 2.91 35.18
N LEU A 409 0.87 1.77 35.79
CA LEU A 409 -0.10 1.71 36.89
C LEU A 409 0.52 2.00 38.28
N GLN A 410 1.84 2.14 38.38
CA GLN A 410 2.50 2.56 39.61
C GLN A 410 2.28 4.05 39.92
N LYS A 411 2.60 4.46 41.16
CA LYS A 411 2.40 5.81 41.70
C LYS A 411 3.01 6.93 40.85
N GLU A 412 4.13 6.68 40.18
CA GLU A 412 4.79 7.63 39.27
C GLU A 412 4.24 7.58 37.83
N GLY A 413 3.64 6.46 37.44
CA GLY A 413 3.10 6.24 36.10
C GLY A 413 1.78 6.97 35.86
N LEU A 414 0.88 6.98 36.85
CA LEU A 414 -0.44 7.62 36.71
C LEU A 414 -0.37 9.14 36.45
N PRO A 415 0.44 9.94 37.17
CA PRO A 415 0.61 11.35 36.86
C PRO A 415 1.20 11.57 35.45
N THR A 416 2.13 10.71 35.04
CA THR A 416 2.74 10.76 33.71
C THR A 416 1.70 10.51 32.62
N LEU A 417 0.86 9.46 32.77
CA LEU A 417 -0.25 9.21 31.85
C LEU A 417 -1.23 10.38 31.78
N GLY A 418 -1.58 10.96 32.93
CA GLY A 418 -2.44 12.14 32.98
C GLY A 418 -1.86 13.33 32.24
N GLY A 419 -0.58 13.65 32.46
CA GLY A 419 0.12 14.73 31.77
C GLY A 419 0.23 14.50 30.26
N MET A 420 0.54 13.27 29.84
CA MET A 420 0.56 12.87 28.43
C MET A 420 -0.82 13.03 27.77
N PHE A 421 -1.87 12.55 28.44
CA PHE A 421 -3.23 12.64 27.95
C PHE A 421 -3.66 14.09 27.76
N ILE A 422 -3.39 14.96 28.75
CA ILE A 422 -3.67 16.40 28.65
C ILE A 422 -2.91 17.02 27.47
N THR A 423 -1.63 16.66 27.28
CA THR A 423 -0.82 17.16 26.17
C THR A 423 -1.40 16.79 24.81
N PHE A 424 -1.81 15.53 24.62
CA PHE A 424 -2.43 15.09 23.38
C PHE A 424 -3.83 15.65 23.17
N TYR A 425 -4.58 15.85 24.24
CA TYR A 425 -5.87 16.52 24.20
C TYR A 425 -5.73 17.97 23.72
N VAL A 426 -4.83 18.75 24.32
CA VAL A 426 -4.53 20.12 23.89
C VAL A 426 -4.03 20.14 22.44
N GLY A 427 -3.12 19.24 22.09
CA GLY A 427 -2.62 19.10 20.71
C GLY A 427 -3.74 18.80 19.71
N THR A 428 -4.68 17.93 20.07
CA THR A 428 -5.84 17.60 19.22
C THR A 428 -6.76 18.80 19.04
N LYS A 429 -7.05 19.57 20.10
CA LYS A 429 -7.85 20.80 19.99
C LYS A 429 -7.18 21.82 19.08
N LEU A 430 -5.87 21.98 19.18
CA LEU A 430 -5.12 22.87 18.29
C LEU A 430 -5.27 22.43 16.82
N MET A 431 -5.20 21.13 16.53
CA MET A 431 -5.42 20.61 15.19
C MET A 431 -6.82 20.92 14.66
N PHE A 432 -7.86 20.79 15.49
CA PHE A 432 -9.22 21.17 15.10
C PHE A 432 -9.35 22.67 14.82
N HIS A 433 -8.82 23.53 15.69
CA HIS A 433 -8.82 24.97 15.45
C HIS A 433 -8.13 25.35 14.13
N ILE A 434 -6.99 24.71 13.82
CA ILE A 434 -6.29 24.93 12.54
C ILE A 434 -7.15 24.47 11.35
N ALA A 435 -7.85 23.34 11.48
CA ALA A 435 -8.72 22.81 10.42
C ALA A 435 -9.92 23.75 10.16
N ASP A 436 -10.60 24.19 11.22
CA ASP A 436 -11.74 25.10 11.14
C ASP A 436 -11.34 26.44 10.51
N THR A 437 -10.16 26.95 10.88
CA THR A 437 -9.62 28.20 10.31
C THR A 437 -9.33 28.07 8.81
N LYS A 438 -8.77 26.93 8.38
CA LYS A 438 -8.54 26.65 6.95
C LYS A 438 -9.86 26.56 6.18
N GLN A 439 -10.87 25.90 6.75
CA GLN A 439 -12.17 25.79 6.11
C GLN A 439 -12.85 27.15 5.95
N LYS A 440 -12.80 28.01 6.98
CA LYS A 440 -13.33 29.39 6.90
C LYS A 440 -12.64 30.20 5.80
N ARG A 441 -11.31 30.11 5.67
CA ARG A 441 -10.56 30.81 4.61
C ARG A 441 -10.98 30.39 3.20
N ILE A 442 -11.26 29.11 3.00
CA ILE A 442 -11.72 28.57 1.70
C ILE A 442 -13.13 29.04 1.36
N HIS A 443 -14.00 29.27 2.36
CA HIS A 443 -15.36 29.75 2.12
C HIS A 443 -15.43 31.28 1.97
N SER A 444 -14.40 32.01 2.41
CA SER A 444 -14.29 33.47 2.27
C SER A 444 -13.52 33.92 1.01
N SER A 445 -12.89 33.00 0.29
CA SER A 445 -12.17 33.21 -0.97
C SER A 445 -12.96 32.64 -2.13
#